data_AF-A0A973FPU7-F1
#
_entry.id   AF-A0A973FPU7-F1
#
_cell.length_a   1.000
_cell.length_b   1.000
_cell.length_c   1.000
_cell.angle_alpha   90.00
_cell.angle_beta   90.00
_cell.angle_gamma   90.00
#
_symmetry.space_group_name_H-M   'P 1'
#
loop_
_entity.id
_entity.type
_entity.pdbx_description
1 polymer ?
#
loop_
_entity_poly.entity_id
_entity_poly.type
_entity_poly.pdbx_seq_one_letter_code
_entity_poly.pdbx_strand_id
1 'polypeptide(L)'
;GDMLNSGPDADIRVGNALPLSAIPLGSQIHNVELEIGRGGVLVRSAGTSAQLMAKEGDYATIRMPSGEMRMIHIRCMATIGQVGNIDHQNVRIGKAGRSRWLGRRPRVRGTVMNPRDHPHGGGEGRAPRGMSTPKTKWGKPARGVKTRHNPRSDRFIVRRRKP
;
A
#
# COMPACT_ATOMS: atom_id res chain seq x y z
N GLY A 1 24.80 -0.59 -20.74
CA GLY A 1 23.75 -0.49 -19.71
C GLY A 1 22.95 0.77 -19.97
N ASP A 2 21.74 0.86 -19.41
CA ASP A 2 20.95 2.08 -19.52
C ASP A 2 21.51 3.17 -18.60
N MET A 3 21.60 4.40 -19.11
CA MET A 3 21.98 5.58 -18.33
C MET A 3 20.74 6.17 -17.67
N LEU A 4 20.79 6.36 -16.36
CA LEU A 4 19.72 6.95 -15.56
C LEU A 4 20.18 8.27 -14.96
N ASN A 5 19.30 9.27 -15.00
CA ASN A 5 19.55 10.60 -14.51
C ASN A 5 18.54 10.96 -13.42
N SER A 6 18.98 11.80 -12.47
CA SER A 6 18.13 12.34 -11.41
C SER A 6 18.29 13.85 -11.33
N GLY A 7 17.19 14.58 -11.33
CA GLY A 7 17.19 16.03 -11.22
C GLY A 7 15.99 16.68 -11.94
N PRO A 8 15.82 18.00 -11.80
CA PRO A 8 14.79 18.74 -12.51
C PRO A 8 15.00 18.74 -14.04
N ASP A 9 16.26 18.70 -14.49
CA ASP A 9 16.64 18.75 -15.91
C ASP A 9 16.80 17.36 -16.54
N ALA A 10 16.44 16.29 -15.82
CA ALA A 10 16.52 14.95 -16.37
C ALA A 10 15.45 14.75 -17.44
N ASP A 11 15.76 13.92 -18.46
CA ASP A 11 14.78 13.58 -19.48
C ASP A 11 13.63 12.75 -18.91
N ILE A 12 12.44 12.89 -19.50
CA ILE A 12 11.25 12.13 -19.16
C ILE A 12 11.39 10.71 -19.76
N ARG A 13 12.23 9.89 -19.11
CA ARG A 13 12.50 8.49 -19.48
C ARG A 13 12.25 7.57 -18.29
N VAL A 14 11.81 6.34 -18.56
CA VAL A 14 11.65 5.30 -17.55
C VAL A 14 12.97 5.10 -16.77
N GLY A 15 12.86 5.11 -15.44
CA GLY A 15 13.98 4.99 -14.51
C GLY A 15 14.58 6.32 -14.05
N ASN A 16 14.34 7.43 -14.76
CA ASN A 16 14.80 8.75 -14.31
C ASN A 16 13.94 9.27 -13.16
N ALA A 17 14.57 10.03 -12.26
CA ALA A 17 13.91 10.61 -11.09
C ALA A 17 13.83 12.14 -11.20
N LEU A 18 12.61 12.68 -11.11
CA LEU A 18 12.32 14.10 -11.29
C LEU A 18 11.34 14.58 -10.22
N PRO A 19 11.28 15.89 -9.93
CA PRO A 19 10.20 16.44 -9.12
C PRO A 19 8.86 16.29 -9.84
N LEU A 20 7.77 16.13 -9.09
CA LEU A 20 6.41 16.02 -9.66
C LEU A 20 6.03 17.23 -10.52
N SER A 21 6.65 18.40 -10.29
CA SER A 21 6.49 19.60 -11.14
C SER A 21 6.91 19.35 -12.60
N ALA A 22 7.99 18.60 -12.83
CA ALA A 22 8.54 18.37 -14.17
C ALA A 22 7.88 17.18 -14.91
N ILE A 23 7.29 16.23 -14.19
CA ILE A 23 6.73 15.00 -14.80
C ILE A 23 5.40 15.26 -15.51
N PRO A 24 5.19 14.89 -16.79
CA PRO A 24 3.92 15.11 -17.47
C PRO A 24 2.72 14.45 -16.79
N LEU A 25 1.55 15.08 -16.88
CA LEU A 25 0.28 14.46 -16.44
C LEU A 25 0.02 13.15 -17.19
N GLY A 26 -0.62 12.20 -16.52
CA GLY A 26 -0.91 10.86 -17.05
C GLY A 26 0.26 9.87 -16.94
N SER A 27 1.48 10.33 -16.64
CA SER A 27 2.66 9.48 -16.51
C SER A 27 2.53 8.46 -15.38
N GLN A 28 3.08 7.27 -15.61
CA GLN A 28 3.26 6.27 -14.56
C GLN A 28 4.51 6.58 -13.76
N ILE A 29 4.38 6.55 -12.44
CA ILE A 29 5.45 6.88 -11.50
C ILE A 29 5.51 5.86 -10.36
N HIS A 30 6.70 5.67 -9.80
CA HIS A 30 6.94 4.86 -8.62
C HIS A 30 7.97 5.54 -7.70
N ASN A 31 8.22 4.97 -6.53
CA ASN A 31 9.16 5.49 -5.54
C ASN A 31 8.92 6.97 -5.18
N VAL A 32 7.67 7.30 -4.83
CA VAL A 32 7.24 8.69 -4.62
C VAL A 32 7.51 9.14 -3.18
N GLU A 33 8.08 10.34 -3.02
CA GLU A 33 8.25 10.98 -1.71
C GLU A 33 6.91 11.46 -1.15
N LEU A 34 6.73 11.33 0.17
CA LEU A 34 5.57 11.91 0.86
C LEU A 34 5.84 13.34 1.33
N GLU A 35 7.09 13.61 1.68
CA GLU A 35 7.63 14.88 2.18
C GLU A 35 8.94 15.15 1.45
N ILE A 36 9.22 16.42 1.17
CA ILE A 36 10.37 16.84 0.36
C ILE A 36 11.66 16.38 1.04
N GLY A 37 12.50 15.62 0.31
CA GLY A 37 13.83 15.21 0.78
C GLY A 37 13.85 14.10 1.83
N ARG A 38 12.67 13.56 2.21
CA ARG A 38 12.59 12.37 3.09
C ARG A 38 12.96 11.07 2.36
N GLY A 39 12.98 11.10 1.03
CA GLY A 39 13.12 9.92 0.19
C GLY A 39 11.78 9.23 -0.09
N GLY A 40 11.80 8.37 -1.12
CA GLY A 40 10.61 7.69 -1.61
C GLY A 40 10.03 6.71 -0.59
N VAL A 41 8.76 6.91 -0.22
CA VAL A 41 8.05 6.05 0.75
C VAL A 41 6.95 5.25 0.06
N LEU A 42 6.33 5.84 -0.95
CA LEU A 42 5.16 5.32 -1.62
C LEU A 42 5.53 4.54 -2.89
N VAL A 43 4.71 3.53 -3.24
CA VAL A 43 4.79 2.81 -4.52
C VAL A 43 6.17 2.17 -4.77
N ARG A 44 6.60 1.30 -3.84
CA ARG A 44 7.90 0.60 -3.89
C ARG A 44 7.80 -0.91 -4.09
N SER A 45 6.58 -1.44 -4.08
CA SER A 45 6.35 -2.89 -4.17
C SER A 45 6.46 -3.37 -5.61
N ALA A 46 6.83 -4.64 -5.78
CA ALA A 46 6.97 -5.28 -7.09
C ALA A 46 5.71 -5.08 -7.95
N GLY A 47 5.90 -4.71 -9.22
CA GLY A 47 4.81 -4.47 -10.17
C GLY A 47 3.90 -3.28 -9.86
N THR A 48 4.21 -2.44 -8.87
CA THR A 48 3.36 -1.29 -8.56
C THR A 48 3.79 -0.03 -9.32
N SER A 49 2.79 0.74 -9.76
CA SER A 49 2.94 2.11 -10.24
C SER A 49 1.77 2.94 -9.72
N ALA A 50 1.94 4.25 -9.74
CA ALA A 50 0.91 5.25 -9.51
C ALA A 50 0.82 6.15 -10.75
N GLN A 51 -0.30 6.85 -10.89
CA GLN A 51 -0.53 7.73 -12.02
C GLN A 51 -0.66 9.17 -11.55
N LEU A 52 0.07 10.08 -12.21
CA LEU A 52 -0.05 11.52 -11.96
C LEU A 52 -1.32 12.05 -12.65
N MET A 53 -2.29 12.54 -11.89
CA MET A 53 -3.61 12.92 -12.43
C MET A 53 -3.72 14.42 -12.69
N ALA A 54 -3.30 15.24 -11.72
CA ALA A 54 -3.42 16.69 -11.78
C ALA A 54 -2.27 17.36 -11.04
N LYS A 55 -2.00 18.61 -11.40
CA LYS A 55 -1.06 19.51 -10.71
C LYS A 55 -1.76 20.84 -10.52
N GLU A 56 -1.95 21.25 -9.27
CA GLU A 56 -2.68 22.46 -8.91
C GLU A 56 -1.95 23.16 -7.76
N GLY A 57 -1.49 24.40 -8.00
CA GLY A 57 -0.71 25.17 -7.03
C GLY A 57 0.51 24.39 -6.53
N ASP A 58 0.63 24.28 -5.21
CA ASP A 58 1.76 23.62 -4.54
C ASP A 58 1.64 22.09 -4.49
N TYR A 59 0.54 21.51 -4.98
CA TYR A 59 0.25 20.08 -4.84
C TYR A 59 -0.02 19.40 -6.17
N ALA A 60 0.38 18.13 -6.25
CA ALA A 60 0.06 17.23 -7.32
C ALA A 60 -0.85 16.11 -6.80
N THR A 61 -1.91 15.80 -7.54
CA THR A 61 -2.82 14.71 -7.21
C THR A 61 -2.39 13.45 -7.92
N ILE A 62 -2.15 12.39 -7.15
CA ILE A 62 -1.67 11.11 -7.62
C ILE A 62 -2.71 10.04 -7.32
N ARG A 63 -2.98 9.17 -8.30
CA ARG A 63 -3.77 7.96 -8.13
C ARG A 63 -2.86 6.81 -7.71
N MET A 64 -3.06 6.34 -6.50
CA MET A 64 -2.31 5.24 -5.90
C MET A 64 -2.72 3.88 -6.51
N PRO A 65 -1.86 2.85 -6.43
CA PRO A 65 -2.22 1.49 -6.84
C PRO A 65 -3.40 0.90 -6.04
N SER A 66 -3.67 1.43 -4.85
CA SER A 66 -4.87 1.10 -4.05
C SER A 66 -6.17 1.72 -4.59
N GLY A 67 -6.09 2.58 -5.60
CA GLY A 67 -7.23 3.37 -6.11
C GLY A 67 -7.56 4.62 -5.29
N GLU A 68 -6.82 4.90 -4.20
CA GLU A 68 -6.89 6.17 -3.48
C GLU A 68 -6.32 7.31 -4.33
N MET A 69 -6.94 8.50 -4.29
CA MET A 69 -6.37 9.71 -4.86
C MET A 69 -5.90 10.62 -3.74
N ARG A 70 -4.64 11.03 -3.83
CA ARG A 70 -3.95 11.76 -2.77
C ARG A 70 -3.13 12.91 -3.32
N MET A 71 -3.15 14.04 -2.63
CA MET A 71 -2.32 15.21 -2.88
C MET A 71 -0.94 15.06 -2.24
N ILE A 72 0.11 15.39 -2.99
CA ILE A 72 1.51 15.37 -2.57
C ILE A 72 2.14 16.69 -3.02
N HIS A 73 3.07 17.24 -2.24
CA HIS A 73 3.73 18.49 -2.59
C HIS A 73 4.46 18.36 -3.94
N ILE A 74 4.33 19.35 -4.83
CA ILE A 74 4.80 19.28 -6.22
C ILE A 74 6.35 19.15 -6.35
N ARG A 75 7.08 19.69 -5.37
CA ARG A 75 8.54 19.52 -5.23
C ARG A 75 9.01 18.13 -4.79
N CYS A 76 8.12 17.23 -4.38
CA CYS A 76 8.49 15.85 -4.03
C CYS A 76 9.05 15.12 -5.26
N MET A 77 10.07 14.29 -5.05
CA MET A 77 10.64 13.48 -6.12
C MET A 77 9.82 12.21 -6.40
N ALA A 78 9.83 11.80 -7.66
CA ALA A 78 9.26 10.53 -8.12
C ALA A 78 10.08 9.97 -9.29
N THR A 79 10.07 8.65 -9.45
CA THR A 79 10.75 7.98 -10.55
C THR A 79 9.74 7.57 -11.61
N ILE A 80 10.04 7.81 -12.89
CA ILE A 80 9.15 7.46 -13.99
C ILE A 80 9.17 5.94 -14.22
N GLY A 81 7.98 5.36 -14.43
CA GLY A 81 7.78 3.96 -14.77
C GLY A 81 7.17 3.14 -13.65
N GLN A 82 7.26 1.82 -13.80
CA GLN A 82 6.73 0.81 -12.88
C GLN A 82 7.87 0.03 -12.23
N VAL A 83 7.67 -0.40 -10.98
CA VAL A 83 8.62 -1.32 -10.32
C VAL A 83 8.61 -2.67 -11.04
N GLY A 84 9.79 -3.23 -11.32
CA GLY A 84 9.93 -4.54 -11.97
C GLY A 84 9.35 -5.71 -11.16
N ASN A 85 9.52 -6.93 -11.71
CA ASN A 85 9.02 -8.18 -11.13
C ASN A 85 7.48 -8.22 -10.98
N ILE A 86 6.77 -7.95 -12.08
CA ILE A 86 5.29 -7.95 -12.13
C ILE A 86 4.73 -9.34 -11.80
N ASP A 87 5.43 -10.41 -12.22
CA ASP A 87 5.03 -11.80 -11.99
C ASP A 87 5.14 -12.27 -10.54
N HIS A 88 5.63 -11.43 -9.63
CA HIS A 88 5.69 -11.77 -8.20
C HIS A 88 4.32 -12.20 -7.64
N GLN A 89 3.22 -11.64 -8.15
CA GLN A 89 1.86 -12.00 -7.75
C GLN A 89 1.44 -13.42 -8.21
N ASN A 90 2.05 -13.94 -9.27
CA ASN A 90 1.71 -15.24 -9.85
C ASN A 90 2.41 -16.41 -9.13
N VAL A 91 3.34 -16.12 -8.21
CA VAL A 91 4.14 -17.13 -7.53
C VAL A 91 3.30 -17.94 -6.54
N ARG A 92 3.12 -19.23 -6.81
CA ARG A 92 2.57 -20.19 -5.86
C ARG A 92 3.67 -20.71 -4.91
N ILE A 93 3.45 -20.59 -3.61
CA ILE A 93 4.43 -21.03 -2.58
C ILE A 93 4.58 -22.57 -2.59
N GLY A 94 3.50 -23.32 -2.85
CA GLY A 94 3.50 -24.78 -3.00
C GLY A 94 3.59 -25.55 -1.68
N LYS A 95 4.65 -25.36 -0.90
CA LYS A 95 4.91 -26.11 0.35
C LYS A 95 4.98 -25.23 1.59
N ALA A 96 4.57 -25.76 2.75
CA ALA A 96 4.60 -25.06 4.03
C ALA A 96 6.02 -24.56 4.42
N GLY A 97 7.05 -25.38 4.18
CA GLY A 97 8.43 -25.02 4.49
C GLY A 97 8.94 -23.76 3.76
N ARG A 98 8.48 -23.50 2.53
CA ARG A 98 8.85 -22.30 1.78
C ARG A 98 8.26 -21.03 2.42
N SER A 99 7.09 -21.12 3.06
CA SER A 99 6.53 -20.01 3.86
C SER A 99 7.41 -19.71 5.08
N ARG A 100 8.02 -20.74 5.68
CA ARG A 100 8.96 -20.58 6.80
C ARG A 100 10.26 -19.89 6.37
N TRP A 101 10.77 -20.19 5.17
CA TRP A 101 11.94 -19.50 4.60
C TRP A 101 11.70 -18.00 4.41
N LEU A 102 10.46 -17.58 4.15
CA LEU A 102 10.05 -16.17 4.12
C LEU A 102 9.90 -15.54 5.52
N GLY A 103 10.32 -16.22 6.59
CA GLY A 103 10.21 -15.75 7.98
C GLY A 103 8.79 -15.79 8.55
N ARG A 104 7.81 -16.37 7.85
CA ARG A 104 6.42 -16.43 8.32
C ARG A 104 6.18 -17.66 9.17
N ARG A 105 5.76 -17.49 10.43
CA ARG A 105 5.38 -18.59 11.34
C ARG A 105 3.90 -19.00 11.12
N PRO A 106 3.54 -20.26 11.41
CA PRO A 106 2.14 -20.70 11.39
C PRO A 106 1.28 -19.83 12.31
N ARG A 107 0.04 -19.55 11.89
CA ARG A 107 -0.98 -18.85 12.70
C ARG A 107 -2.18 -19.77 12.90
N VAL A 108 -2.70 -19.82 14.12
CA VAL A 108 -3.85 -20.65 14.50
C VAL A 108 -5.14 -19.83 14.35
N ARG A 109 -6.23 -20.48 13.92
CA ARG A 109 -7.55 -19.85 13.83
C ARG A 109 -8.14 -19.65 15.22
N GLY A 110 -8.75 -18.49 15.46
CA GLY A 110 -9.38 -18.18 16.75
C GLY A 110 -10.51 -19.13 17.17
N THR A 111 -11.19 -19.75 16.20
CA THR A 111 -12.28 -20.71 16.46
C THR A 111 -11.82 -22.04 17.06
N VAL A 112 -10.52 -22.33 17.03
CA VAL A 112 -9.94 -23.58 17.55
C VAL A 112 -9.33 -23.37 18.95
N MET A 113 -9.27 -22.13 19.41
CA MET A 113 -8.67 -21.76 20.69
C MET A 113 -9.69 -21.94 21.83
N ASN A 114 -9.24 -21.81 23.08
CA ASN A 114 -10.13 -21.75 24.24
C ASN A 114 -10.83 -20.38 24.31
N PRO A 115 -12.00 -20.27 24.99
CA PRO A 115 -12.70 -18.99 25.16
C PRO A 115 -11.85 -17.87 25.78
N ARG A 116 -10.89 -18.24 26.65
CA ARG A 116 -9.94 -17.30 27.27
C ARG A 116 -9.00 -16.65 26.25
N ASP A 117 -8.59 -17.40 25.23
CA ASP A 117 -7.53 -17.00 24.30
C ASP A 117 -8.07 -16.21 23.10
N HIS A 118 -9.31 -16.48 22.70
CA HIS A 118 -9.96 -15.79 21.60
C HIS A 118 -11.48 -15.67 21.82
N PRO A 119 -12.10 -14.54 21.44
CA PRO A 119 -13.56 -14.38 21.50
C PRO A 119 -14.39 -15.40 20.69
N HIS A 120 -13.76 -16.21 19.85
CA HIS A 120 -14.45 -17.24 19.06
C HIS A 120 -14.09 -18.66 19.54
N GLY A 121 -13.35 -18.76 20.63
CA GLY A 121 -12.85 -20.02 21.16
C GLY A 121 -13.91 -20.77 21.96
N GLY A 122 -13.71 -22.07 22.11
CA GLY A 122 -14.59 -23.00 22.81
C GLY A 122 -15.81 -23.44 21.99
N GLY A 123 -16.78 -24.02 22.71
CA GLY A 123 -17.90 -24.76 22.13
C GLY A 123 -17.58 -26.24 21.92
N GLU A 124 -18.61 -27.07 21.92
CA GLU A 124 -18.46 -28.51 21.64
C GLU A 124 -18.21 -28.75 20.15
N GLY A 125 -17.17 -29.52 19.85
CA GLY A 125 -16.78 -29.83 18.47
C GLY A 125 -16.40 -28.59 17.66
N ARG A 126 -16.94 -28.47 16.44
CA ARG A 126 -16.67 -27.33 15.56
C ARG A 126 -17.71 -26.24 15.78
N ALA A 127 -17.36 -25.25 16.59
CA ALA A 127 -18.25 -24.14 16.88
C ALA A 127 -18.44 -23.18 15.68
N PRO A 128 -19.67 -22.71 15.41
CA PRO A 128 -19.88 -21.52 14.60
C PRO A 128 -19.38 -20.29 15.37
N ARG A 129 -19.29 -19.15 14.70
CA ARG A 129 -18.80 -17.89 15.29
C ARG A 129 -19.57 -17.43 16.54
N GLY A 130 -20.87 -17.75 16.67
CA GLY A 130 -21.72 -17.38 17.81
C GLY A 130 -22.01 -15.89 18.00
N MET A 131 -21.19 -14.99 17.46
CA MET A 131 -21.31 -13.53 17.59
C MET A 131 -21.79 -12.86 16.31
N SER A 132 -22.55 -11.77 16.45
CA SER A 132 -23.09 -10.96 15.35
C SER A 132 -22.01 -10.44 14.39
N THR A 133 -20.85 -10.04 14.91
CA THR A 133 -19.72 -9.53 14.11
C THR A 133 -18.45 -10.32 14.46
N PRO A 134 -17.63 -10.75 13.47
CA PRO A 134 -16.37 -11.40 13.78
C PRO A 134 -15.46 -10.43 14.54
N LYS A 135 -14.90 -10.89 15.64
CA LYS A 135 -13.96 -10.15 16.50
C LYS A 135 -12.52 -10.54 16.23
N THR A 136 -11.62 -9.60 16.52
CA THR A 136 -10.18 -9.82 16.68
C THR A 136 -9.89 -10.51 18.01
N LYS A 137 -8.65 -10.99 18.24
CA LYS A 137 -8.24 -11.58 19.52
C LYS A 137 -8.42 -10.65 20.73
N TRP A 138 -8.50 -9.34 20.48
CA TRP A 138 -8.71 -8.31 21.51
C TRP A 138 -10.17 -7.82 21.58
N GLY A 139 -11.14 -8.54 21.01
CA GLY A 139 -12.57 -8.21 21.11
C GLY A 139 -13.07 -7.09 20.21
N LYS A 140 -12.19 -6.37 19.49
CA LYS A 140 -12.60 -5.36 18.50
C LYS A 140 -13.19 -6.01 17.24
N PRO A 141 -14.19 -5.42 16.56
CA PRO A 141 -14.70 -5.92 15.28
C PRO A 141 -13.59 -6.08 14.22
N ALA A 142 -13.58 -7.20 13.50
CA ALA A 142 -12.58 -7.53 12.49
C ALA A 142 -13.00 -7.11 11.06
N ARG A 143 -14.27 -6.79 10.85
CA ARG A 143 -14.84 -6.42 9.54
C ARG A 143 -15.70 -5.17 9.67
N GLY A 144 -15.73 -4.36 8.62
CA GLY A 144 -16.67 -3.24 8.45
C GLY A 144 -16.34 -1.95 9.22
N VAL A 145 -15.40 -1.97 10.17
CA VAL A 145 -15.07 -0.79 10.99
C VAL A 145 -13.90 -0.02 10.39
N LYS A 146 -14.07 1.30 10.21
CA LYS A 146 -12.98 2.21 9.82
C LYS A 146 -12.09 2.49 11.04
N THR A 147 -10.79 2.23 10.92
CA THR A 147 -9.82 2.40 12.02
C THR A 147 -8.98 3.68 11.94
N ARG A 148 -9.11 4.44 10.84
CA ARG A 148 -8.39 5.69 10.61
C ARG A 148 -9.01 6.82 11.45
N HIS A 149 -8.17 7.57 12.17
CA HIS A 149 -8.61 8.66 13.06
C HIS A 149 -7.77 9.95 12.94
N ASN A 150 -6.79 10.03 12.03
CA ASN A 150 -5.88 11.19 11.96
C ASN A 150 -6.42 12.29 11.01
N PRO A 151 -6.92 13.43 11.54
CA PRO A 151 -7.49 14.50 10.73
C PRO A 151 -6.42 15.30 9.96
N ARG A 152 -5.17 15.38 10.44
CA ARG A 152 -4.12 16.24 9.86
C ARG A 152 -3.80 15.89 8.40
N SER A 153 -3.94 14.61 8.06
CA SER A 153 -3.66 14.09 6.71
C SER A 153 -4.92 13.85 5.88
N ASP A 154 -6.12 14.03 6.44
CA ASP A 154 -7.37 13.84 5.70
C ASP A 154 -7.57 14.90 4.62
N ARG A 155 -7.08 16.13 4.83
CA ARG A 155 -7.09 17.21 3.82
C ARG A 155 -6.35 16.85 2.52
N PHE A 156 -5.38 15.94 2.58
CA PHE A 156 -4.62 15.52 1.41
C PHE A 156 -5.24 14.33 0.68
N ILE A 157 -6.36 13.79 1.16
CA ILE A 157 -7.04 12.64 0.54
C ILE A 157 -8.26 13.15 -0.21
N VAL A 158 -8.15 13.22 -1.53
CA VAL A 158 -9.25 13.65 -2.41
C VAL A 158 -10.31 12.56 -2.52
N ARG A 159 -9.88 11.30 -2.69
CA ARG A 159 -10.78 10.15 -2.79
C ARG A 159 -10.19 8.96 -2.07
N ARG A 160 -10.95 8.41 -1.14
CA ARG A 160 -10.56 7.19 -0.42
C ARG A 160 -10.67 5.96 -1.34
N ARG A 161 -9.79 4.97 -1.11
CA ARG A 161 -9.88 3.66 -1.77
C ARG A 161 -11.26 3.04 -1.56
N LYS A 162 -11.77 2.35 -2.57
CA LYS A 162 -12.97 1.52 -2.41
C LYS A 162 -12.59 0.23 -1.68
N PRO A 163 -13.40 -0.23 -0.70
CA PRO A 163 -13.20 -1.50 -0.01
C PRO A 163 -13.48 -2.70 -0.92
#